data_AF-A0A8H5GKT2-F1
#
_entry.id   AF-A0A8H5GKT2-F1
#
_cell.length_a   1.000
_cell.length_b   1.000
_cell.length_c   1.000
_cell.angle_alpha   90.00
_cell.angle_beta   90.00
_cell.angle_gamma   90.00
#
_symmetry.space_group_name_H-M   'P 1'
#
loop_
_entity.id
_entity.type
_entity.pdbx_description
1 polymer ?
#
loop_
_entity_poly.entity_id
_entity_poly.type
_entity_poly.pdbx_seq_one_letter_code
_entity_poly.pdbx_strand_id
1 'polypeptide(L)'
;MDMMLSGRFFAGFGVGIMSDLAPLYQAEIAHPSIRGRLTTLQQFMLGIGAFIASWVTYGTSAGLKGSEAEWRIPLGLQILPALPLISFMLLLPESPRWLAEKGRMDEARQTLARLHANADENDQFVNAQIEDMKADIAKSKDIGESRLIPASFNFSTR
;
A
#
# COMPACT_ATOMS: atom_id res chain seq x y z
N MET A 1 22.37 -11.61 21.53
CA MET A 1 21.83 -10.23 21.40
C MET A 1 21.64 -9.88 19.93
N ASP A 2 22.61 -10.21 19.07
CA ASP A 2 22.65 -9.77 17.66
C ASP A 2 21.51 -10.31 16.80
N MET A 3 21.14 -11.59 16.95
CA MET A 3 20.04 -12.22 16.20
C MET A 3 18.68 -11.53 16.42
N MET A 4 18.42 -11.04 17.63
CA MET A 4 17.17 -10.35 17.97
C MET A 4 17.15 -8.92 17.41
N LEU A 5 18.28 -8.21 17.44
CA LEU A 5 18.42 -6.89 16.82
C LEU A 5 18.27 -6.96 15.29
N SER A 6 18.94 -7.92 14.64
CA SER A 6 18.80 -8.14 13.20
C SER A 6 17.36 -8.48 12.82
N GLY A 7 16.70 -9.38 13.56
CA GLY A 7 15.29 -9.71 13.33
C GLY A 7 14.35 -8.50 13.43
N ARG A 8 14.57 -7.62 14.42
CA ARG A 8 13.78 -6.38 14.57
C ARG A 8 14.05 -5.36 13.49
N PHE A 9 15.30 -5.27 13.00
CA PHE A 9 15.64 -4.40 11.87
C PHE A 9 14.88 -4.80 10.61
N PHE A 10 14.91 -6.08 10.23
CA PHE A 10 14.18 -6.57 9.06
C PHE A 10 12.66 -6.49 9.24
N ALA A 11 12.15 -6.79 10.43
CA ALA A 11 10.73 -6.65 10.73
C ALA A 11 10.28 -5.18 10.61
N GLY A 12 11.04 -4.23 11.16
CA GLY A 12 10.74 -2.81 11.08
C GLY A 12 10.81 -2.27 9.66
N PHE A 13 11.81 -2.68 8.89
CA PHE A 13 11.94 -2.31 7.48
C PHE A 13 10.76 -2.79 6.63
N GLY A 14 10.36 -4.06 6.79
CA GLY A 14 9.20 -4.62 6.09
C GLY A 14 7.90 -3.91 6.46
N VAL A 15 7.68 -3.66 7.75
CA VAL A 15 6.49 -2.94 8.23
C VAL A 15 6.45 -1.51 7.71
N GLY A 16 7.59 -0.81 7.63
CA GLY A 16 7.65 0.57 7.10
C GLY A 16 7.26 0.66 5.63
N ILE A 17 7.75 -0.27 4.79
CA ILE A 17 7.33 -0.30 3.38
C ILE A 17 5.84 -0.62 3.27
N MET A 18 5.35 -1.59 4.04
CA MET A 18 3.92 -1.96 4.02
C MET A 18 3.01 -0.84 4.54
N SER A 19 3.45 -0.04 5.52
CA SER A 19 2.63 1.03 6.08
C SER A 19 2.37 2.16 5.09
N ASP A 20 3.27 2.36 4.13
CA ASP A 20 3.11 3.36 3.07
C ASP A 20 2.37 2.80 1.86
N LEU A 21 2.65 1.54 1.49
CA LEU A 21 2.00 0.89 0.35
C LEU A 21 0.51 0.61 0.58
N ALA A 22 0.11 0.22 1.80
CA ALA A 22 -1.29 -0.08 2.11
C ALA A 22 -2.25 1.11 1.89
N PRO A 23 -2.01 2.30 2.46
CA PRO A 23 -2.87 3.47 2.22
C PRO A 23 -2.74 4.00 0.79
N LEU A 24 -1.57 3.85 0.14
CA LEU A 24 -1.40 4.20 -1.27
C LEU A 24 -2.31 3.35 -2.16
N TYR A 25 -2.25 2.04 -2.00
CA TYR A 25 -3.09 1.09 -2.73
C TYR A 25 -4.58 1.38 -2.51
N GLN A 26 -4.99 1.64 -1.27
CA GLN A 26 -6.37 2.04 -0.98
C GLN A 26 -6.76 3.38 -1.62
N ALA A 27 -5.85 4.35 -1.66
CA ALA A 27 -6.11 5.63 -2.30
C ALA A 27 -6.28 5.50 -3.82
N GLU A 28 -5.63 4.51 -4.45
CA GLU A 28 -5.73 4.21 -5.88
C GLU A 28 -6.99 3.44 -6.27
N ILE A 29 -7.55 2.67 -5.35
CA ILE A 29 -8.69 1.77 -5.59
C ILE A 29 -10.00 2.35 -5.03
N ALA A 30 -9.94 3.26 -4.07
CA ALA A 30 -11.14 3.83 -3.48
C ALA A 30 -11.77 4.92 -4.36
N HIS A 31 -13.07 4.76 -4.61
CA HIS A 31 -13.88 5.81 -5.23
C HIS A 31 -13.81 7.11 -4.38
N PRO A 32 -13.67 8.31 -5.00
CA PRO A 32 -13.45 9.57 -4.29
C PRO A 32 -14.45 9.88 -3.18
N SER A 33 -15.70 9.39 -3.30
CA SER A 33 -16.78 9.61 -2.32
C SER A 33 -16.73 8.75 -1.06
N ILE A 34 -15.94 7.67 -1.04
CA ILE A 34 -15.86 6.73 0.10
C ILE A 34 -14.44 6.54 0.65
N ARG A 35 -13.42 7.10 -0.03
CA ARG A 35 -12.02 7.00 0.39
C ARG A 35 -11.81 7.37 1.87
N GLY A 36 -12.41 8.48 2.32
CA GLY A 36 -12.32 8.89 3.72
C GLY A 36 -12.92 7.88 4.72
N ARG A 37 -14.01 7.20 4.35
CA ARG A 37 -14.65 6.17 5.18
C ARG A 37 -13.85 4.87 5.24
N LEU A 38 -13.23 4.48 4.12
CA LEU A 38 -12.34 3.32 4.04
C LEU A 38 -11.09 3.51 4.91
N THR A 39 -10.44 4.66 4.81
CA THR A 39 -9.23 4.95 5.60
C THR A 39 -9.52 5.04 7.09
N THR A 40 -10.64 5.66 7.50
CA THR A 40 -11.00 5.70 8.92
C THR A 40 -11.38 4.32 9.47
N LEU A 41 -12.05 3.48 8.67
CA LEU A 41 -12.36 2.10 9.05
C LEU A 41 -11.07 1.27 9.23
N GLN A 42 -10.08 1.43 8.35
CA GLN A 42 -8.76 0.80 8.53
C GLN A 42 -8.12 1.24 9.84
N GLN A 43 -8.10 2.55 10.12
CA GLN A 43 -7.49 3.07 11.34
C GLN A 43 -8.21 2.57 12.60
N PHE A 44 -9.53 2.42 12.54
CA PHE A 44 -10.33 1.86 13.60
C PHE A 44 -10.02 0.37 13.84
N MET A 45 -9.87 -0.43 12.78
CA MET A 45 -9.44 -1.83 12.87
C MET A 45 -8.03 -1.97 13.45
N LEU A 46 -7.10 -1.10 13.07
CA LEU A 46 -5.76 -1.04 13.67
C LEU A 46 -5.83 -0.75 15.17
N GLY A 47 -6.70 0.18 15.58
CA GLY A 47 -6.93 0.49 16.99
C GLY A 47 -7.46 -0.70 17.79
N ILE A 48 -8.46 -1.42 17.25
CA ILE A 48 -8.99 -2.64 17.88
C ILE A 48 -7.92 -3.73 17.96
N GLY A 49 -7.12 -3.92 16.91
CA GLY A 49 -6.02 -4.87 16.91
C GLY A 49 -4.99 -4.56 18.01
N ALA A 50 -4.59 -3.29 18.14
CA ALA A 50 -3.67 -2.85 19.19
C ALA A 50 -4.27 -3.02 20.60
N PHE A 51 -5.57 -2.80 20.76
CA PHE A 51 -6.28 -3.01 22.02
C PHE A 51 -6.27 -4.48 22.44
N ILE A 52 -6.61 -5.40 21.54
CA ILE A 52 -6.58 -6.85 21.79
C ILE A 52 -5.14 -7.30 22.08
N ALA A 53 -4.17 -6.84 21.29
CA ALA A 53 -2.76 -7.18 21.50
C ALA A 53 -2.24 -6.72 22.87
N SER A 54 -2.64 -5.53 23.32
CA SER A 54 -2.30 -5.01 24.65
C SER A 54 -2.93 -5.85 25.76
N TRP A 55 -4.19 -6.27 25.60
CA TRP A 55 -4.88 -7.13 26.57
C TRP A 55 -4.26 -8.53 26.65
N VAL A 56 -3.88 -9.11 25.51
CA VAL A 56 -3.18 -10.40 25.48
C VAL A 56 -1.82 -10.29 26.14
N THR A 57 -1.06 -9.22 25.83
CA THR A 57 0.26 -8.97 26.44
C THR A 57 0.15 -8.84 27.96
N TYR A 58 -0.85 -8.12 28.44
CA TYR A 58 -1.16 -8.02 29.86
C TYR A 58 -1.51 -9.39 30.49
N GLY A 59 -2.35 -10.19 29.82
CA GLY A 59 -2.71 -11.53 30.28
C GLY A 59 -1.51 -12.48 30.37
N THR A 60 -0.61 -12.46 29.39
CA THR A 60 0.63 -13.27 29.41
C THR A 60 1.61 -12.79 30.49
N SER A 61 1.75 -11.49 30.71
CA SER A 61 2.65 -10.96 31.74
C SER A 61 2.10 -11.15 33.16
N ALA A 62 0.77 -11.20 33.34
CA ALA A 62 0.15 -11.49 34.63
C ALA A 62 0.15 -13.00 34.98
N GLY A 63 -0.03 -13.88 33.99
CA GLY A 63 -0.18 -15.33 34.21
C GLY A 63 1.10 -16.16 34.14
N LEU A 64 2.17 -15.69 33.48
CA LEU A 64 3.37 -16.48 33.15
C LEU A 64 4.69 -15.78 33.53
N LYS A 65 4.70 -15.01 34.61
CA LYS A 65 5.89 -14.29 35.09
C LYS A 65 7.09 -15.23 35.22
N GLY A 66 8.13 -14.99 34.41
CA GLY A 66 9.41 -15.70 34.48
C GLY A 66 9.60 -16.85 33.49
N SER A 67 8.64 -17.11 32.59
CA SER A 67 8.79 -18.12 31.53
C SER A 67 9.10 -17.50 30.17
N GLU A 68 9.92 -18.15 29.33
CA GLU A 68 10.23 -17.69 27.96
C GLU A 68 8.99 -17.49 27.08
N ALA A 69 7.85 -18.06 27.48
CA ALA A 69 6.56 -17.89 26.82
C ALA A 69 6.00 -16.44 26.90
N GLU A 70 6.43 -15.63 27.88
CA GLU A 70 5.91 -14.27 28.10
C GLU A 70 6.15 -13.34 26.90
N TRP A 71 7.34 -13.41 26.29
CA TRP A 71 7.69 -12.56 25.15
C TRP A 71 7.43 -13.25 23.80
N ARG A 72 7.37 -14.59 23.77
CA ARG A 72 7.15 -15.37 22.55
C ARG A 72 5.70 -15.41 22.09
N ILE A 73 4.74 -15.47 23.03
CA ILE A 73 3.31 -15.53 22.69
C ILE A 73 2.83 -14.25 21.96
N PRO A 74 3.15 -13.03 22.42
CA PRO A 74 2.81 -11.81 21.67
C PRO A 74 3.47 -11.77 20.28
N LEU A 75 4.72 -12.23 20.17
CA LEU A 75 5.47 -12.35 18.91
C LEU A 75 4.92 -13.42 17.97
N GLY A 76 4.31 -14.48 18.48
CA GLY A 76 3.61 -15.48 17.67
C GLY A 76 2.23 -14.97 17.23
N LEU A 77 1.53 -14.23 18.10
CA LEU A 77 0.20 -13.74 17.82
C LEU A 77 0.16 -12.74 16.66
N GLN A 78 1.21 -11.94 16.44
CA GLN A 78 1.31 -11.05 15.27
C GLN A 78 1.33 -11.80 13.92
N ILE A 79 1.67 -13.09 13.89
CA ILE A 79 1.66 -13.91 12.67
C ILE A 79 0.20 -14.26 12.28
N LEU A 80 -0.69 -14.38 13.27
CA LEU A 80 -2.09 -14.77 13.07
C LEU A 80 -2.87 -13.82 12.13
N PRO A 81 -2.80 -12.48 12.27
CA PRO A 81 -3.39 -11.56 11.29
C PRO A 81 -2.58 -11.43 10.00
N ALA A 82 -1.28 -11.72 10.01
CA ALA A 82 -0.42 -11.61 8.81
C ALA A 82 -0.73 -12.68 7.76
N LEU A 83 -1.04 -13.91 8.18
CA LEU A 83 -1.36 -15.02 7.28
C LEU A 83 -2.57 -14.74 6.35
N PRO A 84 -3.75 -14.33 6.86
CA PRO A 84 -4.88 -14.01 5.99
C PRO A 84 -4.60 -12.79 5.11
N LEU A 85 -3.83 -11.80 5.59
CA LEU A 85 -3.40 -10.66 4.77
C LEU A 85 -2.60 -11.09 3.54
N ILE A 86 -1.63 -11.99 3.72
CA ILE A 86 -0.83 -12.53 2.60
C ILE A 86 -1.73 -13.31 1.62
N SER A 87 -2.67 -14.11 2.12
CA SER A 87 -3.64 -14.82 1.27
C SER A 87 -4.54 -13.87 0.50
N PHE A 88 -5.02 -12.78 1.11
CA PHE A 88 -5.83 -11.78 0.42
C PHE A 88 -5.04 -10.98 -0.61
N MET A 89 -3.76 -10.73 -0.37
CA MET A 89 -2.89 -10.05 -1.33
C MET A 89 -2.79 -10.81 -2.67
N LEU A 90 -2.83 -12.15 -2.64
CA LEU A 90 -2.82 -12.97 -3.85
C LEU A 90 -4.15 -12.95 -4.64
N LEU A 91 -5.25 -12.55 -3.99
CA LEU A 91 -6.59 -12.50 -4.59
C LEU A 91 -7.00 -11.10 -5.06
N LEU A 92 -6.25 -10.05 -4.67
CA LEU A 92 -6.56 -8.67 -4.98
C LEU A 92 -6.06 -8.29 -6.39
N PRO A 93 -6.86 -7.59 -7.20
CA PRO A 93 -6.44 -7.13 -8.53
C PRO A 93 -5.31 -6.09 -8.42
N GLU A 94 -4.38 -6.08 -9.37
CA GLU A 94 -3.27 -5.12 -9.41
C GLU A 94 -3.78 -3.68 -9.50
N SER A 95 -3.01 -2.71 -8.99
CA SER A 95 -3.49 -1.32 -8.99
C SER A 95 -3.54 -0.75 -10.42
N PRO A 96 -4.64 -0.07 -10.80
CA PRO A 96 -4.85 0.39 -12.17
C PRO A 96 -3.83 1.47 -12.61
N ARG A 97 -3.33 2.29 -11.68
CA ARG A 97 -2.25 3.27 -11.98
C ARG A 97 -0.92 2.57 -12.25
N TRP A 98 -0.56 1.52 -11.50
CA TRP A 98 0.65 0.75 -11.74
C TRP A 98 0.61 0.06 -13.11
N LEU A 99 -0.55 -0.52 -13.46
CA LEU A 99 -0.78 -1.10 -14.80
C LEU A 99 -0.62 -0.04 -15.91
N ALA A 100 -1.14 1.17 -15.70
CA ALA A 100 -1.01 2.28 -16.64
C ALA A 100 0.45 2.73 -16.81
N GLU A 101 1.22 2.83 -15.72
CA GLU A 101 2.65 3.20 -15.75
C GLU A 101 3.52 2.13 -16.43
N LYS A 102 3.12 0.86 -16.34
CA LYS A 102 3.76 -0.25 -17.07
C LYS A 102 3.35 -0.36 -18.54
N GLY A 103 2.49 0.54 -19.04
CA GLY A 103 2.02 0.56 -20.42
C GLY A 103 0.90 -0.45 -20.73
N ARG A 104 0.34 -1.12 -19.71
CA ARG A 104 -0.76 -2.10 -19.84
C ARG A 104 -2.11 -1.41 -19.64
N MET A 105 -2.42 -0.44 -20.52
CA MET A 105 -3.59 0.43 -20.40
C MET A 105 -4.93 -0.32 -20.48
N ASP A 106 -5.00 -1.40 -21.26
CA ASP A 106 -6.22 -2.19 -21.43
C ASP A 106 -6.58 -2.95 -20.15
N GLU A 107 -5.58 -3.44 -19.43
CA GLU A 107 -5.76 -4.13 -18.14
C GLU A 107 -6.07 -3.15 -17.01
N ALA A 108 -5.48 -1.95 -17.07
CA ALA A 108 -5.85 -0.85 -16.19
C ALA A 108 -7.33 -0.50 -16.36
N ARG A 109 -7.83 -0.42 -17.61
CA ARG A 109 -9.24 -0.15 -17.92
C ARG A 109 -10.16 -1.27 -17.41
N GLN A 110 -9.82 -2.54 -17.65
CA GLN A 110 -10.61 -3.68 -17.15
C GLN A 110 -10.68 -3.72 -15.62
N THR A 111 -9.55 -3.46 -14.95
CA THR A 111 -9.49 -3.42 -13.49
C THR A 111 -10.32 -2.27 -12.94
N LEU A 112 -10.24 -1.09 -13.57
CA LEU A 112 -11.02 0.08 -13.18
C LEU A 112 -12.52 -0.14 -13.42
N ALA A 113 -12.91 -0.77 -14.52
CA ALA A 113 -14.29 -1.12 -14.84
C ALA A 113 -14.88 -2.14 -13.85
N ARG A 114 -14.11 -3.18 -13.48
CA ARG A 114 -14.51 -4.16 -12.45
C ARG A 114 -14.68 -3.52 -11.07
N LEU A 115 -13.84 -2.55 -10.75
CA LEU A 115 -13.78 -1.96 -9.42
C LEU A 115 -14.78 -0.81 -9.21
N HIS A 116 -15.05 -0.01 -10.25
CA HIS A 116 -15.84 1.21 -10.14
C HIS A 116 -17.15 1.22 -10.94
N ALA A 117 -17.27 0.40 -11.99
CA ALA A 117 -18.39 0.48 -12.92
C ALA A 117 -19.15 -0.85 -13.10
N ASN A 118 -19.07 -1.78 -12.13
CA ASN A 118 -19.71 -3.10 -12.22
C ASN A 118 -19.42 -3.84 -13.55
N ALA A 119 -18.18 -3.75 -14.04
CA ALA A 119 -17.72 -4.29 -15.32
C ALA A 119 -18.24 -3.58 -16.59
N ASP A 120 -18.81 -2.38 -16.47
CA ASP A 120 -19.06 -1.52 -17.64
C ASP A 120 -17.80 -0.73 -18.02
N GLU A 121 -17.13 -1.19 -19.08
CA GLU A 121 -15.93 -0.55 -19.62
C GLU A 121 -16.22 0.82 -20.27
N ASN A 122 -17.48 1.18 -20.51
CA ASN A 122 -17.86 2.42 -21.21
C ASN A 122 -18.39 3.52 -20.30
N ASP A 123 -18.39 3.31 -18.98
CA ASP A 123 -18.83 4.34 -18.05
C ASP A 123 -17.97 5.62 -18.17
N GLN A 124 -18.62 6.78 -18.11
CA GLN A 124 -17.97 8.08 -18.24
C GLN A 124 -16.89 8.28 -17.18
N PHE A 125 -17.09 7.71 -15.99
CA PHE A 125 -16.12 7.77 -14.90
C PHE A 125 -14.84 6.97 -15.19
N VAL A 126 -14.96 5.81 -15.86
CA VAL A 126 -13.82 4.98 -16.24
C VAL A 126 -12.99 5.66 -17.32
N ASN A 127 -13.66 6.23 -18.33
CA ASN A 127 -13.01 6.96 -19.41
C ASN A 127 -12.28 8.20 -18.90
N ALA A 128 -12.92 9.00 -18.03
CA ALA A 128 -12.31 10.18 -17.43
C ALA A 128 -11.07 9.84 -16.60
N GLN A 129 -11.12 8.80 -15.76
CA GLN A 129 -9.95 8.39 -14.97
C GLN A 129 -8.79 7.88 -15.84
N ILE A 130 -9.07 7.14 -16.92
CA ILE A 130 -8.03 6.69 -17.85
C ILE A 130 -7.40 7.89 -18.60
N GLU A 131 -8.20 8.89 -18.95
CA GLU A 131 -7.71 10.12 -19.58
C GLU A 131 -6.84 10.94 -18.64
N ASP A 132 -7.25 11.12 -17.39
CA ASP A 132 -6.45 11.76 -16.33
C ASP A 132 -5.13 11.01 -16.12
N MET A 133 -5.15 9.67 -16.04
CA MET A 133 -3.94 8.86 -15.91
C MET A 133 -3.00 9.02 -17.11
N LYS A 134 -3.54 9.08 -18.35
CA LYS A 134 -2.73 9.33 -19.55
C LYS A 134 -2.09 10.72 -19.53
N ALA A 135 -2.83 11.73 -19.08
CA ALA A 135 -2.33 13.10 -18.94
C ALA A 135 -1.22 13.19 -17.88
N ASP A 136 -1.39 12.53 -16.73
CA ASP A 136 -0.39 12.43 -15.67
C ASP A 136 0.92 11.77 -16.17
N ILE A 137 0.80 10.66 -16.91
CA ILE A 137 1.96 9.93 -17.44
C ILE A 137 2.68 10.77 -18.52
N ALA A 138 1.94 11.43 -19.41
CA ALA A 138 2.52 12.33 -20.42
C ALA A 138 3.27 13.50 -19.76
N LYS A 139 2.70 14.09 -18.71
CA LYS A 139 3.32 15.16 -17.93
C LYS A 139 4.58 14.69 -17.20
N SER A 140 4.55 13.49 -16.61
CA SER A 140 5.73 12.88 -15.97
C SER A 140 6.86 12.64 -16.97
N LYS A 141 6.53 12.22 -18.19
CA LYS A 141 7.50 11.98 -19.27
C LYS A 141 8.17 13.29 -19.74
N ASP A 142 7.39 14.35 -19.91
CA ASP A 142 7.87 15.69 -20.28
C ASP A 142 8.75 16.32 -19.17
N ILE A 143 8.40 16.10 -17.90
CA ILE A 143 9.21 16.51 -16.74
C ILE A 143 10.51 15.69 -16.65
N GLY A 144 10.46 14.39 -16.96
CA GLY A 144 11.65 13.53 -17.03
C GLY A 144 12.62 13.97 -18.13
N GLU A 145 12.10 14.38 -19.28
CA GLU A 145 12.88 14.86 -20.44
C GLU A 145 13.50 16.24 -20.17
N SER A 146 12.75 17.16 -19.56
CA SER A 146 13.25 18.48 -19.15
C SER A 146 14.28 18.43 -18.02
N ARG A 147 14.27 17.39 -17.18
CA ARG A 147 15.32 17.17 -16.15
C ARG A 147 16.61 16.60 -16.72
N LEU A 148 16.58 15.98 -17.90
CA LEU A 148 17.75 15.46 -18.62
C LEU A 148 18.42 16.49 -19.56
N ILE A 149 17.85 17.70 -19.70
CA ILE A 149 18.50 18.82 -20.41
C ILE A 149 18.59 20.05 -19.48
N PRO A 150 19.69 20.16 -18.73
CA PRO A 150 20.48 21.38 -18.83
C PRO A 150 21.98 21.06 -18.94
N ALA A 151 22.40 20.35 -20.00
CA ALA A 151 23.83 20.08 -20.26
C ALA A 151 24.35 20.68 -21.58
N SER A 152 23.59 21.57 -22.22
CA SER A 152 24.11 22.41 -23.31
C SER A 152 23.49 23.80 -23.24
N PHE A 153 23.65 24.48 -22.11
CA PHE A 153 23.67 25.94 -22.13
C PHE A 153 24.92 26.32 -22.89
N ASN A 154 24.72 26.59 -24.17
CA ASN A 154 25.70 27.05 -25.14
C ASN A 154 26.43 28.27 -24.58
N PHE A 155 27.60 28.07 -23.97
CA PHE A 155 28.50 29.14 -23.59
C PHE A 155 29.19 29.59 -24.88
N SER A 156 28.49 30.44 -25.63
CA SER A 156 29.06 31.30 -26.65
C SER A 156 30.23 32.05 -26.02
N THR A 157 31.44 31.60 -26.33
CA THR A 157 32.63 32.44 -26.23
C THR A 157 32.87 33.04 -27.60
N ARG A 158 32.49 34.32 -27.68
CA ARG A 158 32.83 35.32 -28.70
C ARG A 158 31.99 35.35 -29.97
#